data_AF-A0A7Y5EAU1-F1
#
_entry.id   AF-A0A7Y5EAU1-F1
#
_cell.length_a   1.000
_cell.length_b   1.000
_cell.length_c   1.000
_cell.angle_alpha   90.00
_cell.angle_beta   90.00
_cell.angle_gamma   90.00
#
_symmetry.space_group_name_H-M   'P 1'
#
loop_
_entity.id
_entity.type
_entity.pdbx_description
1 polymer ?
#
loop_
_entity_poly.entity_id
_entity_poly.type
_entity_poly.pdbx_seq_one_letter_code
_entity_poly.pdbx_strand_id
1 'polypeptide(L)' 'MAHTYILFSKQSDKYYIGSTRDLPEERLRRHLSDYK' A
#
# COMPACT_ATOMS: atom_id res chain seq x y z
N MET A 1 -0.34 -0.76 -16.34
CA MET A 1 0.27 0.57 -16.11
C MET A 1 1.03 0.48 -14.79
N ALA A 2 2.15 1.16 -14.62
CA ALA A 2 2.86 1.16 -13.33
C ALA A 2 2.37 2.33 -12.48
N HIS A 3 1.94 2.07 -11.25
CA HIS A 3 1.48 3.06 -10.29
C HIS A 3 2.49 3.19 -9.15
N THR A 4 2.90 4.41 -8.84
CA THR A 4 3.68 4.74 -7.64
C THR A 4 2.74 5.35 -6.61
N TYR A 5 2.83 4.91 -5.35
CA TYR A 5 1.90 5.31 -4.29
C TYR A 5 2.61 5.48 -2.95
N ILE A 6 1.97 6.25 -2.06
CA ILE A 6 2.40 6.47 -0.67
C ILE A 6 1.26 6.02 0.24
N LEU A 7 1.57 5.18 1.22
CA LEU A 7 0.64 4.78 2.28
C LEU A 7 1.08 5.40 3.60
N PHE A 8 0.13 5.96 4.34
CA PHE A 8 0.34 6.43 5.70
C PHE A 8 -0.29 5.45 6.70
N SER A 9 0.52 4.94 7.64
CA SER A 9 0.03 4.11 8.74
C SER A 9 -0.26 4.98 9.95
N LYS A 10 -1.55 5.11 10.31
CA LYS A 10 -1.96 5.81 11.54
C LYS A 10 -1.45 5.15 12.82
N GLN A 11 -1.28 3.84 12.82
CA GLN A 11 -0.85 3.09 14.01
C GLN A 11 0.65 3.27 14.29
N SER A 12 1.47 3.26 13.24
CA SER A 12 2.92 3.38 13.39
C SER A 12 3.43 4.81 13.18
N ASP A 13 2.58 5.74 12.75
CA ASP A 13 2.92 7.10 12.33
C ASP A 13 4.06 7.13 11.30
N LYS A 14 3.98 6.24 10.31
CA LYS A 14 5.03 6.04 9.28
C LYS A 14 4.44 6.03 7.89
N TYR A 15 5.29 6.43 6.94
CA TYR A 15 5.01 6.38 5.51
C TYR A 15 5.68 5.16 4.87
N TYR A 16 4.97 4.53 3.95
CA TYR A 16 5.49 3.48 3.07
C TYR A 16 5.35 3.95 1.62
N ILE A 17 6.45 3.91 0.88
CA ILE A 17 6.48 4.26 -0.55
C ILE A 17 6.64 2.96 -1.34
N GLY A 18 5.76 2.73 -2.30
CA GLY A 18 5.75 1.53 -3.10
C GLY A 18 5.38 1.80 -4.55
N SER A 19 5.62 0.80 -5.39
CA SER A 19 5.09 0.76 -6.75
C SER A 19 4.38 -0.56 -7.00
N THR A 20 3.41 -0.55 -7.90
CA THR A 20 2.65 -1.74 -8.30
C THR A 20 2.31 -1.68 -9.78
N ARG A 21 2.11 -2.85 -10.38
CA ARG A 21 1.53 -3.00 -11.73
C ARG A 21 0.04 -3.36 -11.69
N ASP A 22 -0.45 -3.75 -10.51
CA ASP A 22 -1.86 -4.00 -10.23
C ASP A 22 -2.60 -2.67 -9.97
N LEU A 23 -3.93 -2.73 -9.85
CA LEU A 23 -4.71 -1.58 -9.40
C LEU A 23 -4.32 -1.19 -7.96
N PRO A 24 -4.16 0.11 -7.64
CA PRO A 24 -3.79 0.58 -6.31
C PRO A 24 -4.68 0.00 -5.18
N GLU A 25 -5.97 -0.18 -5.45
CA GLU A 25 -6.96 -0.72 -4.51
C GLU A 25 -6.68 -2.18 -4.16
N GLU A 26 -6.32 -3.01 -5.14
CA GLU A 26 -5.96 -4.41 -4.92
C GLU A 26 -4.67 -4.53 -4.11
N ARG A 27 -3.69 -3.67 -4.40
CA ARG A 27 -2.44 -3.61 -3.66
C ARG A 27 -2.66 -3.16 -2.21
N LEU A 28 -3.51 -2.16 -1.98
CA LEU A 28 -3.90 -1.71 -0.65
C LEU A 28 -4.58 -2.86 0.13
N ARG A 29 -5.51 -3.58 -0.50
CA ARG A 29 -6.18 -4.73 0.11
C ARG A 29 -5.19 -5.80 0.55
N ARG A 30 -4.22 -6.17 -0.29
CA ARG A 30 -3.16 -7.13 0.06
C ARG A 30 -2.32 -6.63 1.24
N HIS A 31 -1.89 -5.37 1.21
CA HIS A 31 -1.10 -4.76 2.29
C HIS A 31 -1.80 -4.79 3.65
N LEU A 32 -3.14 -4.61 3.66
CA LEU A 32 -3.95 -4.69 4.89
C LEU A 32 -4.29 -6.12 5.31
N SER A 33 -4.38 -7.07 4.36
CA SER A 33 -4.74 -8.47 4.63
C SER A 33 -3.58 -9.30 5.16
N ASP A 34 -2.34 -8.94 4.80
CA ASP A 34 -1.12 -9.59 5.31
C ASP A 34 -0.77 -9.15 6.74
N TYR A 35 -1.49 -8.17 7.31
CA TYR A 35 -1.43 -7.83 8.72
C TYR A 35 -2.28 -8.82 9.54
N LYS A 36 -1.78 -10.05 9.68
CA LYS A 36 -2.34 -11.09 10.56
C LYS A 36 -1.28 -11.63 11.51
#